data_AF-A0A9D8TAH3-F1
#
_entry.id   AF-A0A9D8TAH3-F1
#
_cell.length_a   1.000
_cell.length_b   1.000
_cell.length_c   1.000
_cell.angle_alpha   90.00
_cell.angle_beta   90.00
_cell.angle_gamma   90.00
#
_symmetry.space_group_name_H-M   'P 1'
#
loop_
_entity.id
_entity.type
_entity.pdbx_description
1 polymer ?
#
loop_
_entity_poly.entity_id
_entity_poly.type
_entity_poly.pdbx_seq_one_letter_code
_entity_poly.pdbx_strand_id
1 'polypeptide(L)'
;MKFRAFVWSLLLLSVSAVQAQSEDFESFRQRLLNDYDAFRQGVLDQYENFLDEAWAGFETFAGDKRSEDPKPTAPPTFKPSDLPTVPSPPQVPTLKPVKLPKVPSVPSVPSSPGVPSIPSTPSVPTRPAAPSSPSSPSVPSVPSVPSVPAAPSVPSSPIAAVPSVPSSPSVPTTPTKPVTPTPTKPAAPASSPIPATPAVPTAPATPIAPVSPEKPAAPITPAPEKPVAPAKPTANTINYNLYGLQLSVPKPAVAPNLTSGAQKEVVAFWKEIKESDTKAIVKSFKDAAVNYRLGDWCSLKAVEKYAEIWAKGNVNAARVMTQFLMMSMGYDLRMASANNEVYLLLPFQQQVYANTFIRIDDNKYYVYPNSMPANSSIYTCRVPADVDCGQTINLVINPAYLLPKKDQAFKVSHADLSIEGNINRNIIDLQQEYPSMDISCYAASIADEDLRQNILSQLRKQLEGKSEMEAANAILHFVQEGFAYKTDGQQFGQGVEKCFFFDELLYFPFCDCEDRSIFFAYLVKEILGLDVLLVGYPGHECTAVALSEAPQRHTSLNYKGKNYYICDPTYMGADVGMCMPKYVNVNPEVEEWY
;
A
#
# COMPACT_ATOMS: atom_id res chain seq x y z
N MET A 1 -33.88 -62.11 6.96
CA MET A 1 -34.96 -61.36 6.28
C MET A 1 -35.10 -60.01 6.98
N LYS A 2 -34.81 -58.90 6.27
CA LYS A 2 -35.13 -57.47 6.55
C LYS A 2 -34.40 -56.87 7.78
N PHE A 3 -33.42 -55.96 7.69
CA PHE A 3 -33.16 -54.81 6.79
C PHE A 3 -34.39 -53.92 6.61
N ARG A 4 -34.51 -52.85 7.43
CA ARG A 4 -34.83 -51.46 7.03
C ARG A 4 -35.19 -50.55 8.22
N ALA A 5 -34.72 -49.30 8.10
CA ALA A 5 -35.21 -48.05 8.71
C ALA A 5 -34.61 -47.61 10.06
N PHE A 6 -33.40 -47.03 10.04
CA PHE A 6 -33.00 -45.99 11.01
C PHE A 6 -31.89 -45.07 10.46
N VAL A 7 -32.17 -44.33 9.40
CA VAL A 7 -31.41 -43.14 8.94
C VAL A 7 -32.42 -42.20 8.24
N TRP A 8 -32.64 -40.93 8.70
CA TRP A 8 -33.33 -39.71 8.12
C TRP A 8 -34.05 -38.78 9.23
N SER A 9 -34.45 -37.49 8.98
CA SER A 9 -35.09 -36.34 9.77
C SER A 9 -34.39 -35.57 10.92
N LEU A 10 -33.49 -36.16 11.71
CA LEU A 10 -32.55 -35.33 12.48
C LEU A 10 -31.54 -34.63 11.52
N LEU A 11 -31.42 -35.16 10.30
CA LEU A 11 -30.73 -34.54 9.17
C LEU A 11 -31.51 -33.39 8.51
N LEU A 12 -32.84 -33.38 8.58
CA LEU A 12 -33.64 -32.32 7.94
C LEU A 12 -33.66 -31.04 8.79
N LEU A 13 -33.66 -31.16 10.12
CA LEU A 13 -33.56 -30.00 11.01
C LEU A 13 -32.16 -29.35 11.02
N SER A 14 -31.09 -30.14 10.85
CA SER A 14 -29.74 -29.59 10.71
C SER A 14 -29.50 -28.98 9.33
N VAL A 15 -30.02 -29.59 8.26
CA VAL A 15 -29.99 -29.00 6.92
C VAL A 15 -30.82 -27.72 6.88
N SER A 16 -32.04 -27.69 7.43
CA SER A 16 -32.86 -26.47 7.44
C SER A 16 -32.25 -25.32 8.23
N ALA A 17 -31.53 -25.58 9.33
CA ALA A 17 -30.86 -24.54 10.11
C ALA A 17 -29.57 -24.01 9.44
N VAL A 18 -28.77 -24.92 8.85
CA VAL A 18 -27.62 -24.54 8.02
C VAL A 18 -28.08 -23.79 6.78
N GLN A 19 -29.21 -24.20 6.19
CA GLN A 19 -29.79 -23.57 5.01
C GLN A 19 -30.42 -22.22 5.35
N ALA A 20 -31.12 -22.08 6.47
CA ALA A 20 -31.62 -20.79 6.97
C ALA A 20 -30.48 -19.83 7.36
N GLN A 21 -29.38 -20.31 7.96
CA GLN A 21 -28.19 -19.49 8.20
C GLN A 21 -27.47 -19.12 6.89
N SER A 22 -27.45 -20.01 5.90
CA SER A 22 -26.89 -19.71 4.58
C SER A 22 -27.76 -18.74 3.78
N GLU A 23 -29.08 -18.83 3.90
CA GLU A 23 -30.04 -17.90 3.28
C GLU A 23 -29.98 -16.54 3.97
N ASP A 24 -29.82 -16.49 5.29
CA ASP A 24 -29.65 -15.24 6.03
C ASP A 24 -28.29 -14.59 5.69
N PHE A 25 -27.22 -15.38 5.60
CA PHE A 25 -25.90 -14.88 5.18
C PHE A 25 -25.88 -14.43 3.71
N GLU A 26 -26.47 -15.18 2.79
CA GLU A 26 -26.58 -14.76 1.39
C GLU A 26 -27.46 -13.52 1.27
N SER A 27 -28.59 -13.44 1.98
CA SER A 27 -29.42 -12.23 1.99
C SER A 27 -28.68 -11.03 2.57
N PHE A 28 -27.88 -11.22 3.62
CA PHE A 28 -27.02 -10.19 4.20
C PHE A 28 -25.93 -9.76 3.23
N ARG A 29 -25.24 -10.70 2.58
CA ARG A 29 -24.25 -10.44 1.54
C ARG A 29 -24.87 -9.67 0.38
N GLN A 30 -26.05 -10.07 -0.09
CA GLN A 30 -26.76 -9.36 -1.16
C GLN A 30 -27.17 -7.95 -0.73
N ARG A 31 -27.65 -7.76 0.51
CA ARG A 31 -27.91 -6.43 1.07
C ARG A 31 -26.64 -5.57 1.09
N LEU A 32 -25.52 -6.10 1.59
CA LEU A 32 -24.23 -5.38 1.58
C LEU A 32 -23.77 -5.02 0.17
N LEU A 33 -23.92 -5.92 -0.81
CA LEU A 33 -23.58 -5.65 -2.20
C LEU A 33 -24.48 -4.56 -2.80
N ASN A 34 -25.78 -4.61 -2.52
CA ASN A 34 -26.74 -3.59 -2.96
C ASN A 34 -26.47 -2.22 -2.31
N ASP A 35 -26.19 -2.20 -1.02
CA ASP A 35 -25.84 -0.98 -0.28
C ASP A 35 -24.54 -0.37 -0.82
N TYR A 36 -23.55 -1.21 -1.13
CA TYR A 36 -22.31 -0.80 -1.78
C TYR A 36 -22.58 -0.24 -3.19
N ASP A 37 -23.38 -0.92 -4.01
CA ASP A 37 -23.73 -0.47 -5.35
C ASP A 37 -24.48 0.88 -5.31
N ALA A 38 -25.41 1.05 -4.36
CA ALA A 38 -26.16 2.30 -4.17
C ALA A 38 -25.25 3.46 -3.73
N PHE A 39 -24.36 3.22 -2.77
CA PHE A 39 -23.36 4.20 -2.36
C PHE A 39 -22.50 4.65 -3.55
N ARG A 40 -22.07 3.71 -4.40
CA ARG A 40 -21.21 4.02 -5.55
C ARG A 40 -21.95 4.76 -6.67
N GLN A 41 -23.22 4.47 -6.90
CA GLN A 41 -24.06 5.30 -7.78
C GLN A 41 -24.12 6.75 -7.26
N GLY A 42 -24.24 6.94 -5.95
CA GLY A 42 -24.17 8.26 -5.33
C GLY A 42 -22.86 9.01 -5.62
N VAL A 43 -21.71 8.33 -5.62
CA VAL A 43 -20.41 8.92 -5.99
C VAL A 43 -20.40 9.35 -7.46
N LEU A 44 -20.94 8.53 -8.37
CA LEU A 44 -21.03 8.87 -9.79
C LEU A 44 -22.04 10.00 -10.07
N ASP A 45 -23.16 10.05 -9.33
CA ASP A 45 -24.13 11.14 -9.37
C ASP A 45 -23.51 12.46 -8.91
N GLN A 46 -22.74 12.43 -7.82
CA GLN A 46 -21.99 13.58 -7.35
C GLN A 46 -20.93 14.02 -8.36
N TYR A 47 -20.18 13.06 -8.94
CA TYR A 47 -19.18 13.36 -9.95
C TYR A 47 -19.76 13.99 -11.21
N GLU A 48 -20.94 13.54 -11.65
CA GLU A 48 -21.68 14.17 -12.74
C GLU A 48 -21.97 15.63 -12.46
N ASN A 49 -22.43 15.95 -11.24
CA ASN A 49 -22.73 17.33 -10.85
C ASN A 49 -21.47 18.21 -10.88
N PHE A 50 -20.33 17.67 -10.45
CA PHE A 50 -19.07 18.40 -10.61
C PHE A 50 -18.74 18.57 -12.10
N LEU A 51 -18.93 17.53 -12.92
CA LEU A 51 -18.64 17.62 -14.36
C LEU A 51 -19.45 18.71 -15.08
N ASP A 52 -20.67 18.99 -14.61
CA ASP A 52 -21.51 20.10 -15.07
C ASP A 52 -21.07 21.49 -14.54
N GLU A 53 -20.29 21.55 -13.46
CA GLU A 53 -19.68 22.78 -12.96
C GLU A 53 -18.53 23.29 -13.84
N ALA A 54 -18.15 24.57 -13.64
CA ALA A 54 -17.08 25.20 -14.40
C ALA A 54 -15.72 24.55 -14.08
N TRP A 55 -15.04 24.04 -15.11
CA TRP A 55 -13.68 23.53 -14.96
C TRP A 55 -12.74 24.69 -14.66
N ALA A 56 -11.89 24.51 -13.65
CA ALA A 56 -10.91 25.51 -13.25
C ALA A 56 -9.59 25.27 -14.00
N GLY A 57 -8.90 26.35 -14.33
CA GLY A 57 -7.53 26.29 -14.84
C GLY A 57 -6.55 26.00 -13.72
N PHE A 58 -5.62 25.08 -13.98
CA PHE A 58 -4.49 24.74 -13.13
C PHE A 58 -3.21 24.87 -13.95
N GLU A 59 -2.12 25.17 -13.26
CA GLU A 59 -0.78 25.15 -13.83
C GLU A 59 -0.12 23.81 -13.51
N THR A 60 0.56 23.24 -14.49
CA THR A 60 1.39 22.05 -14.30
C THR A 60 2.74 22.40 -13.67
N PHE A 61 3.22 21.55 -12.78
CA PHE A 61 4.54 21.63 -12.17
C PHE A 61 5.44 20.54 -12.74
N ALA A 62 6.73 20.84 -12.89
CA ALA A 62 7.72 19.83 -13.22
C ALA A 62 7.74 18.74 -12.16
N GLY A 63 7.94 17.50 -12.58
CA GLY A 63 8.10 16.39 -11.64
C GLY A 63 9.31 16.61 -10.73
N ASP A 64 9.16 16.23 -9.46
CA ASP A 64 10.25 16.32 -8.50
C ASP A 64 11.42 15.44 -8.96
N LYS A 65 12.65 15.91 -8.77
CA LYS A 65 13.84 15.07 -8.95
C LYS A 65 14.17 14.36 -7.66
N ARG A 66 14.61 13.11 -7.76
CA ARG A 66 15.02 12.32 -6.60
C ARG A 66 16.35 12.82 -6.01
N SER A 67 17.33 13.07 -6.87
CA SER A 67 18.64 13.63 -6.51
C SER A 67 19.05 14.67 -7.54
N GLU A 68 19.63 15.77 -7.09
CA GLU A 68 20.29 16.77 -7.95
C GLU A 68 21.79 16.49 -8.10
N ASP A 69 22.36 15.67 -7.21
CA ASP A 69 23.76 15.32 -7.23
C ASP A 69 24.03 14.15 -8.18
N PRO A 70 25.00 14.29 -9.10
CA PRO A 70 25.30 13.26 -10.08
C PRO A 70 25.96 12.04 -9.44
N LYS A 71 25.50 10.85 -9.84
CA LYS A 71 26.14 9.59 -9.49
C LYS A 71 27.53 9.47 -10.14
N PRO A 72 28.50 8.81 -9.48
CA PRO A 72 29.82 8.61 -10.07
C PRO A 72 29.73 7.67 -11.28
N THR A 73 30.45 7.98 -12.36
CA THR A 73 30.42 7.20 -13.62
C THR A 73 31.12 5.84 -13.51
N ALA A 74 31.83 5.58 -12.42
CA ALA A 74 32.47 4.32 -12.06
C ALA A 74 32.30 4.09 -10.55
N PRO A 75 32.19 2.83 -10.09
CA PRO A 75 31.99 2.56 -8.68
C PRO A 75 33.30 2.87 -7.91
N PRO A 76 33.23 3.57 -6.77
CA PRO A 76 34.41 3.80 -5.94
C PRO A 76 35.02 2.47 -5.46
N THR A 77 36.34 2.39 -5.37
CA THR A 77 37.06 1.19 -4.91
C THR A 77 37.78 1.49 -3.62
N PHE A 78 37.63 0.60 -2.65
CA PHE A 78 38.30 0.69 -1.37
C PHE A 78 39.82 0.59 -1.52
N LYS A 79 40.53 1.44 -0.78
CA LYS A 79 41.97 1.36 -0.59
C LYS A 79 42.27 1.32 0.90
N PRO A 80 43.33 0.61 1.34
CA PRO A 80 43.75 0.62 2.74
C PRO A 80 43.97 2.03 3.33
N SER A 81 44.32 3.02 2.51
CA SER A 81 44.46 4.43 2.91
C SER A 81 43.14 5.10 3.28
N ASP A 82 42.01 4.54 2.88
CA ASP A 82 40.68 5.10 3.10
C ASP A 82 40.18 4.80 4.52
N LEU A 83 40.85 3.89 5.24
CA LEU A 83 40.55 3.60 6.64
C LEU A 83 40.86 4.81 7.52
N PRO A 84 39.88 5.32 8.29
CA PRO A 84 40.14 6.39 9.22
C PRO A 84 41.12 5.93 10.31
N THR A 85 41.98 6.84 10.77
CA THR A 85 42.97 6.57 11.84
C THR A 85 42.31 6.37 13.21
N VAL A 86 41.08 6.84 13.41
CA VAL A 86 40.25 6.69 14.62
C VAL A 86 38.79 6.47 14.17
N PRO A 87 37.99 5.61 14.85
CA PRO A 87 36.55 5.48 14.55
C PRO A 87 35.83 6.83 14.67
N SER A 88 34.93 7.11 13.73
CA SER A 88 34.07 8.30 13.83
C SER A 88 33.03 8.13 14.95
N PRO A 89 32.68 9.21 15.67
CA PRO A 89 31.54 9.13 16.58
C PRO A 89 30.27 8.76 15.78
N PRO A 90 29.33 8.00 16.37
CA PRO A 90 28.09 7.65 15.69
C PRO A 90 27.34 8.91 15.24
N GLN A 91 26.95 8.94 13.98
CA GLN A 91 26.14 10.03 13.43
C GLN A 91 24.66 9.81 13.79
N VAL A 92 23.88 10.89 13.92
CA VAL A 92 22.44 10.82 14.16
C VAL A 92 21.72 11.19 12.86
N PRO A 93 21.25 10.20 12.08
CA PRO A 93 20.67 10.47 10.78
C PRO A 93 19.35 11.23 10.89
N THR A 94 18.99 11.95 9.82
CA THR A 94 17.66 12.52 9.65
C THR A 94 16.71 11.49 9.04
N LEU A 95 15.44 11.47 9.46
CA LEU A 95 14.44 10.58 8.86
C LEU A 95 13.87 11.23 7.60
N LYS A 96 13.94 10.52 6.47
CA LYS A 96 13.20 10.91 5.27
C LYS A 96 11.75 10.43 5.42
N PRO A 97 10.73 11.32 5.38
CA PRO A 97 9.34 10.91 5.54
C PRO A 97 8.89 10.12 4.31
N VAL A 98 8.68 8.81 4.49
CA VAL A 98 8.17 7.89 3.44
C VAL A 98 6.73 7.51 3.75
N LYS A 99 5.86 7.54 2.73
CA LYS A 99 4.48 7.01 2.81
C LYS A 99 4.43 5.55 2.36
N LEU A 100 4.88 4.64 3.22
CA LEU A 100 4.62 3.22 3.04
C LEU A 100 3.12 2.92 3.23
N PRO A 101 2.54 1.95 2.49
CA PRO A 101 1.20 1.49 2.77
C PRO A 101 1.14 0.96 4.20
N LYS A 102 0.18 1.43 5.00
CA LYS A 102 -0.06 0.83 6.31
C LYS A 102 -0.50 -0.62 6.08
N VAL A 103 0.12 -1.57 6.77
CA VAL A 103 -0.36 -2.95 6.81
C VAL A 103 -1.85 -2.90 7.22
N PRO A 104 -2.77 -3.52 6.46
CA PRO A 104 -4.17 -3.55 6.84
C PRO A 104 -4.28 -4.14 8.25
N SER A 105 -4.84 -3.38 9.18
CA SER A 105 -5.19 -3.91 10.49
C SER A 105 -6.12 -5.09 10.27
N VAL A 106 -5.75 -6.27 10.77
CA VAL A 106 -6.63 -7.45 10.76
C VAL A 106 -7.98 -7.02 11.32
N PRO A 107 -9.10 -7.17 10.58
CA PRO A 107 -10.42 -6.82 11.09
C PRO A 107 -10.59 -7.50 12.45
N SER A 108 -10.88 -6.71 13.48
CA SER A 108 -11.24 -7.27 14.78
C SER A 108 -12.38 -8.24 14.56
N VAL A 109 -12.15 -9.53 14.83
CA VAL A 109 -13.19 -10.56 14.76
C VAL A 109 -14.39 -10.02 15.55
N PRO A 110 -15.59 -9.91 14.94
CA PRO A 110 -16.78 -9.49 15.67
C PRO A 110 -16.88 -10.35 16.92
N SER A 111 -16.97 -9.71 18.09
CA SER A 111 -17.21 -10.44 19.33
C SER A 111 -18.42 -11.34 19.10
N SER A 112 -18.27 -12.65 19.35
CA SER A 112 -19.38 -13.57 19.21
C SER A 112 -20.56 -13.01 20.01
N PRO A 113 -21.79 -13.00 19.43
CA PRO A 113 -22.97 -12.61 20.19
C PRO A 113 -22.98 -13.43 21.48
N GLY A 114 -23.00 -12.74 22.62
CA GLY A 114 -23.05 -13.40 23.92
C GLY A 114 -24.20 -14.39 23.89
N VAL A 115 -23.90 -15.65 24.22
CA VAL A 115 -24.91 -16.71 24.32
C VAL A 115 -26.01 -16.16 25.22
N PRO A 116 -27.28 -16.05 24.74
CA PRO A 116 -28.36 -15.59 25.57
C PRO A 116 -28.43 -16.50 26.80
N SER A 117 -28.28 -15.91 27.98
CA SER A 117 -28.49 -16.62 29.24
C SER A 117 -29.89 -17.24 29.21
N ILE A 118 -29.93 -18.57 29.24
CA ILE A 118 -31.17 -19.35 29.27
C ILE A 118 -31.99 -18.83 30.46
N PRO A 119 -33.19 -18.24 30.23
CA PRO A 119 -34.02 -17.81 31.33
C PRO A 119 -34.35 -19.01 32.19
N SER A 120 -34.18 -18.87 33.51
CA SER A 120 -34.65 -19.84 34.48
C SER A 120 -36.13 -20.13 34.22
N THR A 121 -36.49 -21.41 34.12
CA THR A 121 -37.87 -21.82 33.86
C THR A 121 -38.81 -21.21 34.92
N PRO A 122 -39.87 -20.49 34.52
CA PRO A 122 -40.87 -20.03 35.47
C PRO A 122 -41.58 -21.25 36.06
N SER A 123 -41.80 -21.21 37.38
CA SER A 123 -42.63 -22.18 38.08
C SER A 123 -44.02 -22.23 37.45
N VAL A 124 -44.53 -23.43 37.19
CA VAL A 124 -45.85 -23.67 36.60
C VAL A 124 -46.93 -22.98 37.45
N PRO A 125 -47.69 -22.02 36.91
CA PRO A 125 -48.88 -21.50 37.57
C PRO A 125 -50.00 -22.53 37.48
N THR A 126 -50.64 -22.82 38.61
CA THR A 126 -51.86 -23.61 38.66
C THR A 126 -52.97 -22.96 37.81
N ARG A 127 -53.58 -23.78 36.94
CA ARG A 127 -54.66 -23.43 36.02
C ARG A 127 -55.85 -22.76 36.73
N PRO A 128 -56.17 -21.49 36.40
CA PRO A 128 -57.47 -20.92 36.68
C PRO A 128 -58.52 -21.44 35.68
N ALA A 129 -59.74 -21.62 36.15
CA ALA A 129 -60.87 -22.08 35.35
C ALA A 129 -61.20 -21.11 34.21
N ALA A 130 -61.61 -21.66 33.06
CA ALA A 130 -61.95 -20.91 31.86
C ALA A 130 -63.18 -19.99 32.09
N PRO A 131 -63.07 -18.67 31.86
CA PRO A 131 -64.22 -17.81 31.67
C PRO A 131 -64.60 -17.74 30.18
N SER A 132 -65.90 -17.63 29.96
CA SER A 132 -66.62 -17.58 28.69
C SER A 132 -66.18 -16.46 27.76
N SER A 133 -66.27 -16.71 26.45
CA SER A 133 -65.95 -15.79 25.35
C SER A 133 -66.78 -14.50 25.37
N PRO A 134 -66.15 -13.31 25.41
CA PRO A 134 -66.79 -12.06 25.03
C PRO A 134 -66.61 -11.80 23.53
N SER A 135 -67.63 -11.16 22.95
CA SER A 135 -67.85 -10.82 21.55
C SER A 135 -66.74 -10.00 20.89
N SER A 136 -66.57 -10.18 19.56
CA SER A 136 -65.64 -9.41 18.72
C SER A 136 -65.86 -7.89 18.84
N PRO A 137 -64.82 -7.08 19.08
CA PRO A 137 -64.90 -5.63 18.95
C PRO A 137 -64.92 -5.22 17.48
N SER A 138 -65.81 -4.28 17.15
CA SER A 138 -65.95 -3.62 15.85
C SER A 138 -64.68 -2.88 15.42
N VAL A 139 -64.41 -2.91 14.10
CA VAL A 139 -63.28 -2.28 13.42
C VAL A 139 -63.21 -0.78 13.71
N PRO A 140 -62.07 -0.22 14.15
CA PRO A 140 -61.89 1.22 14.26
C PRO A 140 -61.81 1.89 12.89
N SER A 141 -62.57 2.97 12.71
CA SER A 141 -62.54 3.84 11.53
C SER A 141 -61.19 4.56 11.38
N VAL A 142 -60.73 4.66 10.13
CA VAL A 142 -59.47 5.28 9.71
C VAL A 142 -59.39 6.76 10.13
N PRO A 143 -58.31 7.21 10.78
CA PRO A 143 -58.11 8.63 11.07
C PRO A 143 -57.91 9.46 9.81
N SER A 144 -58.55 10.63 9.77
CA SER A 144 -58.44 11.62 8.70
C SER A 144 -57.03 12.22 8.61
N VAL A 145 -56.56 12.45 7.39
CA VAL A 145 -55.25 13.06 7.07
C VAL A 145 -55.19 14.50 7.63
N PRO A 146 -54.13 14.87 8.38
CA PRO A 146 -53.93 16.25 8.82
C PRO A 146 -53.59 17.17 7.64
N SER A 147 -54.25 18.33 7.60
CA SER A 147 -54.00 19.41 6.63
C SER A 147 -52.58 19.99 6.78
N VAL A 148 -51.92 20.22 5.64
CA VAL A 148 -50.58 20.83 5.55
C VAL A 148 -50.60 22.27 6.08
N PRO A 149 -49.68 22.66 7.00
CA PRO A 149 -49.54 24.05 7.43
C PRO A 149 -49.04 24.95 6.28
N ALA A 150 -49.59 26.16 6.17
CA ALA A 150 -49.12 27.18 5.25
C ALA A 150 -47.65 27.59 5.55
N ALA A 151 -46.88 27.81 4.49
CA ALA A 151 -45.47 28.18 4.56
C ALA A 151 -45.24 29.48 5.35
N PRO A 152 -44.19 29.58 6.19
CA PRO A 152 -43.81 30.83 6.83
C PRO A 152 -43.30 31.84 5.80
N SER A 153 -43.70 33.10 5.95
CA SER A 153 -43.20 34.24 5.19
C SER A 153 -41.72 34.51 5.45
N VAL A 154 -40.98 34.79 4.37
CA VAL A 154 -39.54 35.12 4.36
C VAL A 154 -39.26 36.40 5.16
N PRO A 155 -38.32 36.41 6.14
CA PRO A 155 -37.86 37.63 6.76
C PRO A 155 -36.97 38.43 5.80
N SER A 156 -37.18 39.75 5.74
CA SER A 156 -36.36 40.69 4.98
C SER A 156 -34.92 40.74 5.51
N SER A 157 -33.95 40.80 4.59
CA SER A 157 -32.51 40.87 4.83
C SER A 157 -32.11 42.06 5.71
N PRO A 158 -31.33 41.87 6.79
CA PRO A 158 -30.72 42.98 7.52
C PRO A 158 -29.54 43.57 6.73
N ILE A 159 -29.54 44.90 6.67
CA ILE A 159 -28.52 45.77 6.07
C ILE A 159 -27.18 45.61 6.81
N ALA A 160 -26.10 45.64 6.03
CA ALA A 160 -24.71 45.48 6.47
C ALA A 160 -24.30 46.47 7.59
N ALA A 161 -23.79 45.94 8.70
CA ALA A 161 -22.98 46.66 9.66
C ALA A 161 -21.54 46.12 9.60
N VAL A 162 -20.61 47.00 9.26
CA VAL A 162 -19.16 46.75 9.22
C VAL A 162 -18.67 46.51 10.66
N PRO A 163 -18.04 45.36 10.97
CA PRO A 163 -17.41 45.17 12.27
C PRO A 163 -16.14 46.03 12.36
N SER A 164 -16.09 46.89 13.37
CA SER A 164 -14.91 47.64 13.78
C SER A 164 -13.77 46.70 14.20
N VAL A 165 -12.57 46.98 13.70
CA VAL A 165 -11.30 46.30 13.97
C VAL A 165 -11.01 46.27 15.49
N PRO A 166 -10.80 45.09 16.11
CA PRO A 166 -10.29 45.02 17.47
C PRO A 166 -8.85 45.55 17.53
N SER A 167 -8.60 46.46 18.47
CA SER A 167 -7.26 47.00 18.75
C SER A 167 -6.30 45.89 19.19
N SER A 168 -5.06 45.95 18.73
CA SER A 168 -4.02 44.96 19.04
C SER A 168 -3.78 44.84 20.57
N PRO A 169 -3.64 43.62 21.12
CA PRO A 169 -3.21 43.45 22.50
C PRO A 169 -1.78 43.96 22.68
N SER A 170 -1.57 44.72 23.76
CA SER A 170 -0.29 45.29 24.19
C SER A 170 0.77 44.21 24.39
N VAL A 171 2.01 44.52 23.98
CA VAL A 171 3.21 43.70 24.16
C VAL A 171 3.42 43.35 25.64
N PRO A 172 3.58 42.06 26.02
CA PRO A 172 3.98 41.70 27.36
C PRO A 172 5.41 42.17 27.64
N THR A 173 5.59 42.91 28.74
CA THR A 173 6.91 43.29 29.27
C THR A 173 7.74 42.06 29.61
N THR A 174 9.01 42.10 29.25
CA THR A 174 10.03 41.06 29.52
C THR A 174 10.09 40.67 31.00
N PRO A 175 10.13 39.38 31.35
CA PRO A 175 10.42 38.94 32.71
C PRO A 175 11.87 39.30 33.08
N THR A 176 12.04 39.92 34.25
CA THR A 176 13.35 40.18 34.87
C THR A 176 14.08 38.87 35.18
N LYS A 177 15.40 38.90 34.92
CA LYS A 177 16.40 37.84 35.16
C LYS A 177 16.29 37.22 36.57
N PRO A 178 16.21 35.88 36.72
CA PRO A 178 16.31 35.24 38.02
C PRO A 178 17.66 35.50 38.67
N VAL A 179 17.64 35.90 39.95
CA VAL A 179 18.83 35.97 40.82
C VAL A 179 19.32 34.56 41.09
N THR A 180 20.61 34.34 40.88
CA THR A 180 21.34 33.09 41.18
C THR A 180 21.32 32.78 42.68
N PRO A 181 20.82 31.61 43.13
CA PRO A 181 21.13 31.11 44.46
C PRO A 181 22.51 30.43 44.43
N THR A 182 23.39 30.86 45.32
CA THR A 182 24.68 30.23 45.62
C THR A 182 24.49 28.81 46.16
N PRO A 183 25.29 27.81 45.73
CA PRO A 183 25.16 26.44 46.21
C PRO A 183 25.76 26.31 47.62
N THR A 184 24.94 26.04 48.63
CA THR A 184 25.40 25.51 49.92
C THR A 184 25.54 23.99 49.84
N LYS A 185 26.74 23.51 50.18
CA LYS A 185 27.16 22.10 50.26
C LYS A 185 26.17 21.25 51.08
N PRO A 186 25.60 20.15 50.54
CA PRO A 186 24.81 19.21 51.31
C PRO A 186 25.66 18.49 52.37
N ALA A 187 25.13 18.39 53.59
CA ALA A 187 25.68 17.57 54.66
C ALA A 187 25.55 16.08 54.33
N ALA A 188 26.55 15.28 54.73
CA ALA A 188 26.58 13.85 54.51
C ALA A 188 25.39 13.12 55.19
N PRO A 189 24.73 12.15 54.51
CA PRO A 189 23.68 11.38 55.14
C PRO A 189 24.23 10.43 56.20
N ALA A 190 23.58 10.41 57.37
CA ALA A 190 23.82 9.43 58.42
C ALA A 190 23.44 8.01 57.94
N SER A 191 24.25 7.03 58.34
CA SER A 191 24.10 5.61 58.05
C SER A 191 22.77 5.04 58.54
N SER A 192 22.01 4.41 57.63
CA SER A 192 20.81 3.63 57.94
C SER A 192 21.14 2.33 58.71
N PRO A 193 20.29 1.88 59.64
CA PRO A 193 20.50 0.63 60.37
C PRO A 193 20.25 -0.61 59.50
N ILE A 194 21.01 -1.66 59.78
CA ILE A 194 21.00 -2.97 59.11
C ILE A 194 19.64 -3.67 59.33
N PRO A 195 18.92 -4.07 58.26
CA PRO A 195 17.72 -4.90 58.40
C PRO A 195 18.06 -6.34 58.83
N ALA A 196 17.29 -6.89 59.78
CA ALA A 196 17.38 -8.29 60.18
C ALA A 196 16.98 -9.22 59.02
N THR A 197 17.72 -10.33 58.89
CA THR A 197 17.53 -11.38 57.88
C THR A 197 16.14 -12.02 57.95
N PRO A 198 15.38 -12.08 56.84
CA PRO A 198 14.14 -12.84 56.76
C PRO A 198 14.38 -14.35 56.85
N ALA A 199 13.47 -15.05 57.53
CA ALA A 199 13.46 -16.52 57.59
C ALA A 199 13.23 -17.14 56.21
N VAL A 200 13.94 -18.25 55.94
CA VAL A 200 13.87 -19.03 54.70
C VAL A 200 12.46 -19.62 54.52
N PRO A 201 11.74 -19.34 53.42
CA PRO A 201 10.51 -20.02 53.11
C PRO A 201 10.78 -21.44 52.61
N THR A 202 10.03 -22.41 53.12
CA THR A 202 10.03 -23.79 52.66
C THR A 202 9.56 -23.87 51.20
N ALA A 203 10.24 -24.68 50.39
CA ALA A 203 9.99 -24.81 48.96
C ALA A 203 8.55 -25.27 48.65
N PRO A 204 7.85 -24.64 47.69
CA PRO A 204 6.57 -25.13 47.19
C PRO A 204 6.75 -26.49 46.48
N ALA A 205 5.76 -27.38 46.63
CA ALA A 205 5.69 -28.61 45.85
C ALA A 205 5.66 -28.29 44.35
N THR A 206 6.38 -29.09 43.57
CA THR A 206 6.50 -28.96 42.11
C THR A 206 5.12 -28.99 41.43
N PRO A 207 4.81 -28.04 40.53
CA PRO A 207 3.60 -28.09 39.73
C PRO A 207 3.63 -29.31 38.83
N ILE A 208 2.52 -30.04 38.73
CA ILE A 208 2.32 -31.06 37.71
C ILE A 208 2.38 -30.35 36.35
N ALA A 209 3.22 -30.87 35.45
CA ALA A 209 3.39 -30.32 34.12
C ALA A 209 2.02 -30.23 33.40
N PRO A 210 1.70 -29.09 32.77
CA PRO A 210 0.50 -28.98 31.95
C PRO A 210 0.58 -30.01 30.83
N VAL A 211 -0.49 -30.77 30.66
CA VAL A 211 -0.64 -31.67 29.50
C VAL A 211 -0.57 -30.80 28.25
N SER A 212 0.34 -31.14 27.33
CA SER A 212 0.49 -30.41 26.08
C SER A 212 -0.87 -30.32 25.40
N PRO A 213 -1.36 -29.13 25.03
CA PRO A 213 -2.56 -29.02 24.23
C PRO A 213 -2.34 -29.83 22.94
N GLU A 214 -3.34 -30.64 22.60
CA GLU A 214 -3.35 -31.37 21.34
C GLU A 214 -3.22 -30.34 20.22
N LYS A 215 -2.24 -30.56 19.33
CA LYS A 215 -1.94 -29.68 18.21
C LYS A 215 -3.27 -29.35 17.50
N PRO A 216 -3.68 -28.07 17.41
CA PRO A 216 -4.85 -27.70 16.65
C PRO A 216 -4.76 -28.34 15.27
N ALA A 217 -5.80 -29.06 14.85
CA ALA A 217 -5.90 -29.52 13.48
C ALA A 217 -5.60 -28.32 12.58
N ALA A 218 -4.67 -28.49 11.64
CA ALA A 218 -4.28 -27.43 10.73
C ALA A 218 -5.56 -26.78 10.18
N PRO A 219 -5.63 -25.44 10.11
CA PRO A 219 -6.72 -24.78 9.41
C PRO A 219 -6.86 -25.48 8.07
N ILE A 220 -8.06 -25.98 7.78
CA ILE A 220 -8.38 -26.42 6.44
C ILE A 220 -8.41 -25.14 5.63
N THR A 221 -7.25 -24.68 5.16
CA THR A 221 -7.18 -23.70 4.09
C THR A 221 -8.06 -24.27 2.98
N PRO A 222 -9.12 -23.57 2.54
CA PRO A 222 -9.72 -23.90 1.26
C PRO A 222 -8.55 -24.01 0.29
N ALA A 223 -8.44 -25.15 -0.42
CA ALA A 223 -7.47 -25.24 -1.50
C ALA A 223 -7.66 -23.97 -2.35
N PRO A 224 -6.58 -23.25 -2.74
CA PRO A 224 -6.71 -22.15 -3.66
C PRO A 224 -7.55 -22.66 -4.82
N GLU A 225 -8.73 -22.07 -5.00
CA GLU A 225 -9.59 -22.43 -6.10
C GLU A 225 -8.72 -22.22 -7.34
N LYS A 226 -8.41 -23.33 -8.03
CA LYS A 226 -7.56 -23.33 -9.21
C LYS A 226 -8.06 -22.19 -10.10
N PRO A 227 -7.20 -21.27 -10.59
CA PRO A 227 -7.65 -20.14 -11.38
C PRO A 227 -8.66 -20.63 -12.40
N VAL A 228 -9.90 -20.14 -12.29
CA VAL A 228 -10.97 -20.55 -13.19
C VAL A 228 -10.44 -20.30 -14.60
N ALA A 229 -10.40 -21.37 -15.41
CA ALA A 229 -9.98 -21.26 -16.79
C ALA A 229 -10.81 -20.13 -17.45
N PRO A 230 -10.18 -19.22 -18.21
CA PRO A 230 -10.89 -18.08 -18.77
C PRO A 230 -12.16 -18.56 -19.48
N ALA A 231 -13.29 -17.93 -19.14
CA ALA A 231 -14.58 -18.28 -19.70
C ALA A 231 -14.49 -18.33 -21.23
N LYS A 232 -15.12 -19.34 -21.84
CA LYS A 232 -15.10 -19.53 -23.30
C LYS A 232 -15.57 -18.22 -23.98
N PRO A 233 -14.85 -17.72 -25.00
CA PRO A 233 -15.19 -16.45 -25.65
C PRO A 233 -16.63 -16.46 -26.14
N THR A 234 -17.42 -15.47 -25.72
CA THR A 234 -18.73 -15.18 -26.33
C THR A 234 -18.55 -14.02 -27.32
N ALA A 235 -19.43 -13.89 -28.31
CA ALA A 235 -19.31 -12.86 -29.34
C ALA A 235 -19.35 -11.40 -28.80
N ASN A 236 -19.71 -11.21 -27.53
CA ASN A 236 -19.88 -9.90 -26.88
C ASN A 236 -18.77 -9.54 -25.88
N THR A 237 -17.60 -10.17 -25.94
CA THR A 237 -16.45 -9.87 -25.07
C THR A 237 -15.26 -9.31 -25.84
N ILE A 238 -14.49 -8.42 -25.20
CA ILE A 238 -13.14 -8.03 -25.62
C ILE A 238 -12.15 -8.98 -24.93
N ASN A 239 -11.37 -9.69 -25.75
CA ASN A 239 -10.31 -10.58 -25.28
C ASN A 239 -8.95 -9.94 -25.55
N TYR A 240 -8.07 -9.90 -24.54
CA TYR A 240 -6.76 -9.29 -24.69
C TYR A 240 -5.72 -9.91 -23.73
N ASN A 241 -4.45 -9.70 -24.09
CA ASN A 241 -3.30 -10.17 -23.31
C ASN A 241 -2.75 -9.01 -22.48
N LEU A 242 -2.75 -9.17 -21.16
CA LEU A 242 -2.11 -8.27 -20.20
C LEU A 242 -0.90 -8.99 -19.59
N TYR A 243 0.32 -8.69 -20.08
CA TYR A 243 1.55 -9.35 -19.60
C TYR A 243 1.44 -10.88 -19.53
N GLY A 244 0.94 -11.51 -20.60
CA GLY A 244 0.75 -12.97 -20.67
C GLY A 244 -0.58 -13.46 -20.07
N LEU A 245 -1.26 -12.66 -19.25
CA LEU A 245 -2.57 -12.97 -18.71
C LEU A 245 -3.67 -12.71 -19.76
N GLN A 246 -4.43 -13.75 -20.09
CA GLN A 246 -5.56 -13.65 -21.01
C GLN A 246 -6.81 -13.21 -20.25
N LEU A 247 -7.27 -11.98 -20.53
CA LEU A 247 -8.49 -11.42 -19.95
C LEU A 247 -9.62 -11.41 -20.98
N SER A 248 -10.84 -11.68 -20.51
CA SER A 248 -12.07 -11.63 -21.29
C SER A 248 -13.08 -10.76 -20.53
N VAL A 249 -13.42 -9.61 -21.10
CA VAL A 249 -14.26 -8.61 -20.45
C VAL A 249 -15.46 -8.30 -21.36
N PRO A 250 -16.69 -8.21 -20.85
CA PRO A 250 -17.86 -7.82 -21.65
C PRO A 250 -17.63 -6.51 -22.41
N LYS A 251 -18.20 -6.36 -23.60
CA LYS A 251 -18.12 -5.13 -24.38
C LYS A 251 -19.19 -4.13 -23.92
N PRO A 252 -18.89 -2.83 -23.78
CA PRO A 252 -19.89 -1.83 -23.43
C PRO A 252 -20.85 -1.60 -24.61
N ALA A 253 -22.11 -1.25 -24.32
CA ALA A 253 -23.13 -0.93 -25.34
C ALA A 253 -22.92 0.44 -26.02
N VAL A 254 -22.09 1.30 -25.42
CA VAL A 254 -21.76 2.64 -25.91
C VAL A 254 -20.67 2.58 -26.99
N ALA A 255 -20.80 3.44 -28.01
CA ALA A 255 -19.81 3.58 -29.08
C ALA A 255 -18.78 4.67 -28.74
N PRO A 256 -17.49 4.50 -29.06
CA PRO A 256 -16.43 5.45 -28.71
C PRO A 256 -16.41 6.70 -29.61
N ASN A 257 -17.50 7.47 -29.62
CA ASN A 257 -17.74 8.58 -30.55
C ASN A 257 -17.35 9.95 -29.96
N LEU A 258 -16.17 10.05 -29.32
CA LEU A 258 -15.67 11.32 -28.79
C LEU A 258 -14.70 11.98 -29.78
N THR A 259 -15.13 13.06 -30.45
CA THR A 259 -14.36 13.70 -31.53
C THR A 259 -13.27 14.64 -31.02
N SER A 260 -13.40 15.16 -29.81
CA SER A 260 -12.49 16.12 -29.24
C SER A 260 -12.39 15.99 -27.71
N GLY A 261 -11.36 16.58 -27.11
CA GLY A 261 -11.23 16.72 -25.66
C GLY A 261 -11.97 17.96 -25.12
N ALA A 262 -12.83 18.59 -25.92
CA ALA A 262 -13.64 19.71 -25.48
C ALA A 262 -14.56 19.27 -24.33
N GLN A 263 -14.54 20.03 -23.23
CA GLN A 263 -15.26 19.69 -21.99
C GLN A 263 -16.70 19.26 -22.24
N LYS A 264 -17.48 20.03 -23.01
CA LYS A 264 -18.89 19.72 -23.28
C LYS A 264 -19.07 18.34 -23.92
N GLU A 265 -18.17 17.94 -24.82
CA GLU A 265 -18.20 16.63 -25.45
C GLU A 265 -17.78 15.54 -24.47
N VAL A 266 -16.74 15.79 -23.67
CA VAL A 266 -16.26 14.87 -22.63
C VAL A 266 -17.36 14.59 -21.60
N VAL A 267 -18.04 15.63 -21.11
CA VAL A 267 -19.12 15.52 -20.12
C VAL A 267 -20.31 14.75 -20.70
N ALA A 268 -20.75 15.09 -21.92
CA ALA A 268 -21.84 14.39 -22.57
C ALA A 268 -21.51 12.90 -22.77
N PHE A 269 -20.30 12.60 -23.22
CA PHE A 269 -19.83 11.24 -23.44
C PHE A 269 -19.71 10.45 -22.13
N TRP A 270 -19.24 11.08 -21.06
CA TRP A 270 -19.18 10.46 -19.74
C TRP A 270 -20.57 10.09 -19.22
N LYS A 271 -21.58 10.96 -19.42
CA LYS A 271 -22.99 10.67 -19.08
C LYS A 271 -23.54 9.49 -19.88
N GLU A 272 -23.23 9.40 -21.17
CA GLU A 272 -23.61 8.24 -22.01
C GLU A 272 -23.03 6.92 -21.47
N ILE A 273 -21.77 6.93 -21.01
CA ILE A 273 -21.15 5.76 -20.37
C ILE A 273 -21.87 5.43 -19.06
N LYS A 274 -22.18 6.43 -18.22
CA LYS A 274 -22.89 6.23 -16.95
C LYS A 274 -24.27 5.60 -17.13
N GLU A 275 -25.02 6.03 -18.14
CA GLU A 275 -26.33 5.47 -18.48
C GLU A 275 -26.26 4.05 -19.05
N SER A 276 -25.07 3.60 -19.45
CA SER A 276 -24.84 2.26 -19.95
C SER A 276 -24.59 1.23 -18.84
N ASP A 277 -24.98 -0.03 -19.09
CA ASP A 277 -24.71 -1.11 -18.13
C ASP A 277 -23.23 -1.53 -18.15
N THR A 278 -22.46 -0.93 -17.24
CA THR A 278 -21.03 -1.22 -17.03
C THR A 278 -20.77 -2.16 -15.86
N LYS A 279 -21.82 -2.63 -15.15
CA LYS A 279 -21.67 -3.42 -13.91
C LYS A 279 -20.89 -4.71 -14.14
N ALA A 280 -21.20 -5.40 -15.24
CA ALA A 280 -20.50 -6.64 -15.60
C ALA A 280 -19.02 -6.39 -15.93
N ILE A 281 -18.69 -5.25 -16.55
CA ILE A 281 -17.32 -4.85 -16.89
C ILE A 281 -16.52 -4.58 -15.62
N VAL A 282 -17.06 -3.74 -14.72
CA VAL A 282 -16.44 -3.40 -13.44
C VAL A 282 -16.23 -4.66 -12.60
N LYS A 283 -17.23 -5.56 -12.57
CA LYS A 283 -17.10 -6.85 -11.89
C LYS A 283 -15.97 -7.68 -12.46
N SER A 284 -15.83 -7.80 -13.79
CA SER A 284 -14.73 -8.54 -14.41
C SER A 284 -13.36 -8.02 -13.99
N PHE A 285 -13.17 -6.70 -13.88
CA PHE A 285 -11.91 -6.13 -13.42
C PHE A 285 -11.66 -6.35 -11.94
N LYS A 286 -12.68 -6.19 -11.08
CA LYS A 286 -12.56 -6.50 -9.64
C LYS A 286 -12.24 -7.98 -9.41
N ASP A 287 -12.92 -8.88 -10.10
CA ASP A 287 -12.66 -10.32 -10.04
C ASP A 287 -11.23 -10.62 -10.52
N ALA A 288 -10.77 -10.00 -11.62
CA ALA A 288 -9.41 -10.19 -12.11
C ALA A 288 -8.36 -9.68 -11.11
N ALA A 289 -8.58 -8.51 -10.50
CA ALA A 289 -7.70 -7.96 -9.48
C ALA A 289 -7.54 -8.90 -8.29
N VAL A 290 -8.64 -9.50 -7.82
CA VAL A 290 -8.62 -10.48 -6.71
C VAL A 290 -7.97 -11.80 -7.15
N ASN A 291 -8.45 -12.39 -8.25
CA ASN A 291 -8.04 -13.73 -8.70
C ASN A 291 -6.56 -13.80 -9.09
N TYR A 292 -6.02 -12.70 -9.64
CA TYR A 292 -4.64 -12.63 -10.10
C TYR A 292 -3.75 -11.73 -9.23
N ARG A 293 -4.28 -11.23 -8.10
CA ARG A 293 -3.58 -10.33 -7.16
C ARG A 293 -3.01 -9.11 -7.87
N LEU A 294 -3.79 -8.50 -8.76
CA LEU A 294 -3.35 -7.30 -9.47
C LEU A 294 -3.41 -6.11 -8.51
N GLY A 295 -2.25 -5.65 -8.04
CA GLY A 295 -2.12 -4.34 -7.40
C GLY A 295 -2.64 -3.20 -8.28
N ASP A 296 -2.85 -2.04 -7.67
CA ASP A 296 -3.61 -0.93 -8.25
C ASP A 296 -3.08 -0.47 -9.62
N TRP A 297 -1.75 -0.39 -9.78
CA TRP A 297 -1.13 -0.04 -11.07
C TRP A 297 -1.43 -1.07 -12.17
N CYS A 298 -1.32 -2.37 -11.88
CA CYS A 298 -1.61 -3.42 -12.86
C CYS A 298 -3.11 -3.47 -13.19
N SER A 299 -3.96 -3.17 -12.20
CA SER A 299 -5.41 -3.01 -12.40
C SER A 299 -5.72 -1.83 -13.33
N LEU A 300 -5.07 -0.68 -13.16
CA LEU A 300 -5.15 0.45 -14.08
C LEU A 300 -4.73 0.04 -15.50
N LYS A 301 -3.62 -0.70 -15.64
CA LYS A 301 -3.10 -1.19 -16.93
C LYS A 301 -4.07 -2.15 -17.62
N ALA A 302 -4.75 -3.01 -16.86
CA ALA A 302 -5.81 -3.87 -17.38
C ALA A 302 -6.96 -3.05 -17.99
N VAL A 303 -7.44 -2.06 -17.24
CA VAL A 303 -8.55 -1.18 -17.65
C VAL A 303 -8.15 -0.33 -18.86
N GLU A 304 -6.97 0.29 -18.83
CA GLU A 304 -6.42 1.09 -19.92
C GLU A 304 -6.36 0.26 -21.21
N LYS A 305 -5.78 -0.96 -21.14
CA LYS A 305 -5.65 -1.81 -22.32
C LYS A 305 -6.99 -2.19 -22.93
N TYR A 306 -7.97 -2.50 -22.08
CA TYR A 306 -9.33 -2.76 -22.51
C TYR A 306 -9.96 -1.55 -23.20
N ALA A 307 -9.83 -0.36 -22.59
CA ALA A 307 -10.40 0.88 -23.10
C ALA A 307 -9.80 1.27 -24.45
N GLU A 308 -8.49 1.09 -24.64
CA GLU A 308 -7.80 1.31 -25.93
C GLU A 308 -8.36 0.42 -27.05
N ILE A 309 -8.54 -0.87 -26.77
CA ILE A 309 -9.06 -1.84 -27.75
C ILE A 309 -10.52 -1.52 -28.08
N TRP A 310 -11.33 -1.20 -27.08
CA TRP A 310 -12.71 -0.77 -27.27
C TRP A 310 -12.80 0.50 -28.13
N ALA A 311 -11.92 1.47 -27.87
CA ALA A 311 -11.96 2.79 -28.50
C ALA A 311 -11.44 2.80 -29.95
N LYS A 312 -10.78 1.73 -30.42
CA LYS A 312 -10.30 1.56 -31.80
C LYS A 312 -9.48 2.77 -32.31
N GLY A 313 -8.59 3.28 -31.47
CA GLY A 313 -7.71 4.42 -31.78
C GLY A 313 -8.24 5.79 -31.36
N ASN A 314 -9.46 5.89 -30.82
CA ASN A 314 -9.95 7.11 -30.19
C ASN A 314 -9.36 7.27 -28.78
N VAL A 315 -8.23 7.97 -28.68
CA VAL A 315 -7.48 8.14 -27.41
C VAL A 315 -8.29 8.87 -26.34
N ASN A 316 -9.10 9.87 -26.72
CA ASN A 316 -9.93 10.61 -25.77
C ASN A 316 -11.03 9.70 -25.20
N ALA A 317 -11.72 8.94 -26.06
CA ALA A 317 -12.73 8.00 -25.60
C ALA A 317 -12.13 6.92 -24.69
N ALA A 318 -10.94 6.40 -25.02
CA ALA A 318 -10.23 5.44 -24.18
C ALA A 318 -9.94 6.01 -22.79
N ARG A 319 -9.41 7.24 -22.70
CA ARG A 319 -9.11 7.90 -21.41
C ARG A 319 -10.37 8.12 -20.58
N VAL A 320 -11.47 8.61 -21.18
CA VAL A 320 -12.74 8.78 -20.46
C VAL A 320 -13.28 7.44 -19.93
N MET A 321 -13.23 6.39 -20.74
CA MET A 321 -13.64 5.03 -20.32
C MET A 321 -12.75 4.50 -19.20
N THR A 322 -11.42 4.66 -19.30
CA THR A 322 -10.48 4.27 -18.25
C THR A 322 -10.82 4.96 -16.93
N GLN A 323 -11.04 6.27 -16.96
CA GLN A 323 -11.39 7.03 -15.77
C GLN A 323 -12.71 6.56 -15.16
N PHE A 324 -13.75 6.41 -15.98
CA PHE A 324 -15.07 5.96 -15.52
C PHE A 324 -15.00 4.60 -14.83
N LEU A 325 -14.30 3.63 -15.45
CA LEU A 325 -14.17 2.28 -14.91
C LEU A 325 -13.34 2.27 -13.62
N MET A 326 -12.25 3.03 -13.55
CA MET A 326 -11.44 3.13 -12.34
C MET A 326 -12.17 3.79 -11.17
N MET A 327 -12.95 4.85 -11.42
CA MET A 327 -13.84 5.40 -10.39
C MET A 327 -14.90 4.39 -9.93
N SER A 328 -15.49 3.65 -10.87
CA SER A 328 -16.44 2.56 -10.56
C SER A 328 -15.78 1.40 -9.78
N MET A 329 -14.46 1.25 -9.93
CA MET A 329 -13.65 0.34 -9.12
C MET A 329 -13.28 0.90 -7.75
N GLY A 330 -13.51 2.20 -7.50
CA GLY A 330 -13.33 2.86 -6.21
C GLY A 330 -12.09 3.74 -6.10
N TYR A 331 -11.50 4.16 -7.22
CA TYR A 331 -10.29 4.99 -7.25
C TYR A 331 -10.58 6.46 -7.58
N ASP A 332 -9.83 7.38 -6.97
CA ASP A 332 -9.87 8.83 -7.26
C ASP A 332 -9.08 9.18 -8.53
N LEU A 333 -9.51 8.67 -9.68
CA LEU A 333 -8.95 9.12 -10.96
C LEU A 333 -9.74 10.32 -11.47
N ARG A 334 -9.04 11.42 -11.76
CA ARG A 334 -9.66 12.63 -12.32
C ARG A 334 -9.38 12.75 -13.81
N MET A 335 -10.25 13.46 -14.51
CA MET A 335 -10.04 13.83 -15.90
C MET A 335 -9.59 15.28 -15.99
N ALA A 336 -8.74 15.55 -16.97
CA ALA A 336 -8.32 16.88 -17.35
C ALA A 336 -8.46 17.08 -18.86
N SER A 337 -8.47 18.33 -19.29
CA SER A 337 -8.48 18.73 -20.69
C SER A 337 -7.40 19.79 -20.91
N ALA A 338 -6.59 19.57 -21.94
CA ALA A 338 -5.64 20.55 -22.45
C ALA A 338 -5.44 20.31 -23.95
N ASN A 339 -5.27 21.37 -24.72
CA ASN A 339 -4.98 21.28 -26.17
C ASN A 339 -5.96 20.39 -26.95
N ASN A 340 -7.24 20.38 -26.55
CA ASN A 340 -8.29 19.54 -27.13
C ASN A 340 -8.07 18.01 -26.97
N GLU A 341 -7.25 17.61 -26.01
CA GLU A 341 -7.06 16.22 -25.56
C GLU A 341 -7.51 16.04 -24.11
N VAL A 342 -8.02 14.85 -23.82
CA VAL A 342 -8.33 14.41 -22.45
C VAL A 342 -7.05 13.86 -21.81
N TYR A 343 -6.76 14.20 -20.56
CA TYR A 343 -5.70 13.60 -19.76
C TYR A 343 -6.30 12.93 -18.53
N LEU A 344 -5.58 11.95 -17.98
CA LEU A 344 -5.87 11.42 -16.66
C LEU A 344 -4.99 12.12 -15.62
N LEU A 345 -5.54 12.25 -14.43
CA LEU A 345 -4.88 12.83 -13.26
C LEU A 345 -4.88 11.76 -12.18
N LEU A 346 -3.71 11.19 -11.93
CA LEU A 346 -3.52 10.05 -11.03
C LEU A 346 -2.98 10.53 -9.68
N PRO A 347 -3.71 10.36 -8.57
CA PRO A 347 -3.14 10.52 -7.25
C PRO A 347 -2.49 9.21 -6.79
N PHE A 348 -1.31 9.32 -6.21
CA PHE A 348 -0.57 8.18 -5.66
C PHE A 348 -0.44 8.28 -4.13
N GLN A 349 -0.39 7.12 -3.47
CA GLN A 349 -0.06 7.05 -2.04
C GLN A 349 1.41 7.44 -1.78
N GLN A 350 2.29 7.05 -2.70
CA GLN A 350 3.72 7.31 -2.66
C GLN A 350 4.09 8.64 -3.32
N GLN A 351 5.25 9.19 -2.97
CA GLN A 351 5.87 10.27 -3.75
C GLN A 351 6.30 9.69 -5.10
N VAL A 352 5.98 10.40 -6.19
CA VAL A 352 6.36 10.02 -7.55
C VAL A 352 7.29 11.07 -8.13
N TYR A 353 8.38 10.63 -8.75
CA TYR A 353 9.42 11.48 -9.33
C TYR A 353 9.28 11.60 -10.84
N ALA A 354 9.87 12.65 -11.42
CA ALA A 354 9.95 12.93 -12.86
C ALA A 354 8.60 13.11 -13.61
N ASN A 355 7.46 12.85 -12.97
CA ASN A 355 6.15 13.04 -13.57
C ASN A 355 5.60 14.44 -13.33
N THR A 356 5.20 15.12 -14.41
CA THR A 356 4.48 16.39 -14.34
C THR A 356 3.20 16.22 -13.52
N PHE A 357 2.90 17.16 -12.64
CA PHE A 357 1.73 17.10 -11.76
C PHE A 357 1.00 18.44 -11.67
N ILE A 358 -0.21 18.43 -11.16
CA ILE A 358 -0.91 19.62 -10.66
C ILE A 358 -1.16 19.48 -9.16
N ARG A 359 -1.43 20.62 -8.51
CA ARG A 359 -1.93 20.64 -7.14
C ARG A 359 -3.41 20.97 -7.15
N ILE A 360 -4.21 20.10 -6.54
CA ILE A 360 -5.59 20.39 -6.19
C ILE A 360 -5.62 20.38 -4.67
N ASP A 361 -5.86 21.54 -4.08
CA ASP A 361 -5.65 21.81 -2.66
C ASP A 361 -4.22 21.41 -2.25
N ASP A 362 -4.05 20.59 -1.22
CA ASP A 362 -2.74 20.13 -0.73
C ASP A 362 -2.26 18.81 -1.39
N ASN A 363 -3.02 18.25 -2.33
CA ASN A 363 -2.74 16.94 -2.94
C ASN A 363 -2.12 17.06 -4.34
N LYS A 364 -1.15 16.19 -4.63
CA LYS A 364 -0.55 16.04 -5.96
C LYS A 364 -1.36 15.08 -6.82
N TYR A 365 -1.71 15.53 -8.01
CA TYR A 365 -2.30 14.70 -9.07
C TYR A 365 -1.35 14.70 -10.27
N TYR A 366 -0.84 13.54 -10.63
CA TYR A 366 0.16 13.39 -11.69
C TYR A 366 -0.52 13.24 -13.05
N VAL A 367 -0.05 14.00 -14.03
CA VAL A 367 -0.59 14.02 -15.39
C VAL A 367 -0.20 12.73 -16.10
N TYR A 368 -1.19 12.05 -16.66
CA TYR A 368 -1.03 10.76 -17.32
C TYR A 368 -1.72 10.73 -18.71
N PRO A 369 -0.99 10.35 -19.78
CA PRO A 369 0.43 10.01 -19.80
C PRO A 369 1.31 11.24 -19.51
N ASN A 370 2.50 11.01 -18.95
CA ASN A 370 3.47 12.06 -18.61
C ASN A 370 4.08 12.70 -19.86
N SER A 371 3.31 13.57 -20.50
CA SER A 371 3.59 14.15 -21.82
C SER A 371 3.43 15.67 -21.86
N MET A 372 2.92 16.25 -20.78
CA MET A 372 2.73 17.70 -20.63
C MET A 372 3.97 18.33 -20.01
N PRO A 373 4.53 19.41 -20.59
CA PRO A 373 5.61 20.13 -19.96
C PRO A 373 5.10 20.91 -18.73
N ALA A 374 6.03 21.27 -17.85
CA ALA A 374 5.75 22.18 -16.74
C ALA A 374 5.30 23.55 -17.24
N ASN A 375 4.57 24.28 -16.38
CA ASN A 375 4.01 25.61 -16.63
C ASN A 375 3.02 25.64 -17.82
N SER A 376 2.39 24.49 -18.11
CA SER A 376 1.28 24.39 -19.06
C SER A 376 -0.05 24.62 -18.36
N SER A 377 -1.02 25.16 -19.08
CA SER A 377 -2.40 25.24 -18.58
C SER A 377 -3.14 23.92 -18.82
N ILE A 378 -3.78 23.43 -17.77
CA ILE A 378 -4.64 22.25 -17.82
C ILE A 378 -5.93 22.55 -17.07
N TYR A 379 -7.06 22.08 -17.57
CA TYR A 379 -8.37 22.32 -16.98
C TYR A 379 -8.88 21.03 -16.38
N THR A 380 -9.35 21.07 -15.14
CA THR A 380 -10.01 19.92 -14.50
C THR A 380 -11.14 20.42 -13.59
N CYS A 381 -12.02 19.49 -13.22
CA CYS A 381 -13.12 19.81 -12.35
C CYS A 381 -12.66 19.97 -10.89
N ARG A 382 -13.21 20.96 -10.19
CA ARG A 382 -13.04 21.11 -8.74
C ARG A 382 -14.06 20.23 -8.04
N VAL A 383 -13.56 19.29 -7.25
CA VAL A 383 -14.37 18.44 -6.38
C VAL A 383 -14.32 19.03 -4.97
N PRO A 384 -15.48 19.24 -4.29
CA PRO A 384 -15.48 19.70 -2.90
C PRO A 384 -14.72 18.75 -1.97
N ALA A 385 -14.04 19.30 -0.96
CA ALA A 385 -13.12 18.56 -0.10
C ALA A 385 -13.81 17.50 0.81
N ASP A 386 -15.12 17.61 1.01
CA ASP A 386 -15.95 16.72 1.82
C ASP A 386 -16.48 15.50 1.05
N VAL A 387 -16.19 15.41 -0.26
CA VAL A 387 -16.64 14.33 -1.13
C VAL A 387 -15.64 13.18 -1.11
N ASP A 388 -16.12 11.96 -0.85
CA ASP A 388 -15.34 10.74 -1.00
C ASP A 388 -15.09 10.45 -2.49
N CYS A 389 -13.89 10.80 -2.95
CA CYS A 389 -13.44 10.57 -4.32
C CYS A 389 -12.94 9.13 -4.56
N GLY A 390 -12.87 8.30 -3.51
CA GLY A 390 -12.25 6.98 -3.56
C GLY A 390 -10.76 6.99 -3.18
N GLN A 391 -10.11 5.86 -3.41
CA GLN A 391 -8.72 5.65 -2.99
C GLN A 391 -7.71 6.12 -4.02
N THR A 392 -6.57 6.62 -3.56
CA THR A 392 -5.40 6.89 -4.39
C THR A 392 -4.70 5.60 -4.78
N ILE A 393 -3.98 5.59 -5.91
CA ILE A 393 -3.26 4.41 -6.41
C ILE A 393 -2.07 4.08 -5.49
N ASN A 394 -2.01 2.84 -5.02
CA ASN A 394 -0.84 2.27 -4.35
C ASN A 394 0.12 1.63 -5.37
N LEU A 395 1.37 2.10 -5.38
CA LEU A 395 2.43 1.59 -6.24
C LEU A 395 3.26 0.48 -5.59
N VAL A 396 3.15 0.29 -4.27
CA VAL A 396 3.86 -0.81 -3.59
C VAL A 396 3.19 -2.13 -3.94
N ILE A 397 3.99 -3.07 -4.44
CA ILE A 397 3.51 -4.40 -4.84
C ILE A 397 3.47 -5.29 -3.60
N ASN A 398 2.31 -5.47 -2.99
CA ASN A 398 2.12 -6.44 -1.89
C ASN A 398 0.62 -6.76 -1.73
N PRO A 399 0.16 -8.01 -1.94
CA PRO A 399 0.90 -9.25 -2.19
C PRO A 399 1.31 -9.45 -3.66
N ALA A 400 2.21 -10.41 -3.90
CA ALA A 400 2.75 -10.74 -5.22
C ALA A 400 1.68 -11.06 -6.27
N TYR A 401 1.97 -10.63 -7.50
CA TYR A 401 1.16 -10.91 -8.66
C TYR A 401 1.08 -12.40 -8.98
N LEU A 402 -0.05 -12.84 -9.54
CA LEU A 402 -0.21 -14.17 -10.12
C LEU A 402 -0.29 -14.10 -11.65
N LEU A 403 0.77 -13.57 -12.27
CA LEU A 403 0.90 -13.55 -13.73
C LEU A 403 1.42 -14.91 -14.24
N PRO A 404 1.01 -15.34 -15.45
CA PRO A 404 1.58 -16.53 -16.09
C PRO A 404 3.11 -16.45 -16.15
N LYS A 405 3.79 -17.58 -15.94
CA LYS A 405 5.26 -17.63 -15.99
C LYS A 405 5.74 -17.60 -17.44
N LYS A 406 6.66 -16.69 -17.73
CA LYS A 406 7.45 -16.65 -18.95
C LYS A 406 8.92 -16.64 -18.56
N ASP A 407 9.46 -17.84 -18.36
CA ASP A 407 10.77 -18.03 -17.74
C ASP A 407 11.91 -17.47 -18.59
N GLN A 408 12.83 -16.76 -17.93
CA GLN A 408 14.13 -16.39 -18.44
C GLN A 408 15.20 -16.75 -17.42
N ALA A 409 16.14 -17.61 -17.82
CA ALA A 409 17.20 -18.07 -16.94
C ALA A 409 18.21 -16.94 -16.60
N PHE A 410 18.74 -16.97 -15.38
CA PHE A 410 19.85 -16.13 -14.94
C PHE A 410 20.84 -16.95 -14.12
N LYS A 411 22.08 -16.44 -14.05
CA LYS A 411 23.12 -16.94 -13.15
C LYS A 411 24.04 -15.80 -12.76
N VAL A 412 24.31 -15.69 -11.46
CA VAL A 412 25.25 -14.72 -10.89
C VAL A 412 26.14 -15.47 -9.90
N SER A 413 27.44 -15.27 -9.99
CA SER A 413 28.41 -15.92 -9.11
C SER A 413 29.54 -14.95 -8.77
N HIS A 414 29.95 -14.93 -7.51
CA HIS A 414 31.16 -14.26 -7.06
C HIS A 414 31.73 -14.99 -5.83
N ALA A 415 33.04 -15.26 -5.85
CA ALA A 415 33.73 -16.08 -4.87
C ALA A 415 32.97 -17.42 -4.62
N ASP A 416 32.61 -17.70 -3.36
CA ASP A 416 31.92 -18.92 -2.96
C ASP A 416 30.39 -18.85 -3.11
N LEU A 417 29.83 -17.69 -3.47
CA LEU A 417 28.40 -17.48 -3.59
C LEU A 417 27.96 -17.51 -5.05
N SER A 418 26.93 -18.31 -5.32
CA SER A 418 26.28 -18.40 -6.62
C SER A 418 24.77 -18.51 -6.46
N ILE A 419 24.04 -17.81 -7.33
CA ILE A 419 22.59 -17.94 -7.46
C ILE A 419 22.24 -18.17 -8.93
N GLU A 420 21.29 -19.06 -9.18
CA GLU A 420 20.75 -19.32 -10.51
C GLU A 420 19.26 -19.65 -10.42
N GLY A 421 18.50 -19.37 -11.47
CA GLY A 421 17.06 -19.59 -11.47
C GLY A 421 16.40 -19.06 -12.74
N ASN A 422 15.08 -18.88 -12.68
CA ASN A 422 14.28 -18.30 -13.76
C ASN A 422 13.47 -17.12 -13.25
N ILE A 423 13.54 -16.00 -13.95
CA ILE A 423 12.73 -14.79 -13.73
C ILE A 423 11.46 -14.90 -14.57
N ASN A 424 10.33 -14.38 -14.07
CA ASN A 424 9.13 -14.23 -14.89
C ASN A 424 9.19 -12.96 -15.75
N ARG A 425 9.42 -13.09 -17.06
CA ARG A 425 9.51 -11.96 -18.00
C ARG A 425 8.25 -11.10 -18.03
N ASN A 426 7.07 -11.68 -17.77
CA ASN A 426 5.82 -10.93 -17.73
C ASN A 426 5.79 -9.92 -16.57
N ILE A 427 6.41 -10.23 -15.43
CA ILE A 427 6.54 -9.29 -14.31
C ILE A 427 7.49 -8.15 -14.69
N ILE A 428 8.61 -8.45 -15.37
CA ILE A 428 9.56 -7.44 -15.83
C ILE A 428 8.92 -6.48 -16.85
N ASP A 429 8.09 -7.00 -17.76
CA ASP A 429 7.38 -6.17 -18.74
C ASP A 429 6.40 -5.20 -18.05
N LEU A 430 5.77 -5.61 -16.94
CA LEU A 430 4.94 -4.73 -16.10
C LEU A 430 5.77 -3.70 -15.31
N GLN A 431 6.85 -4.13 -14.67
CA GLN A 431 7.72 -3.27 -13.84
C GLN A 431 8.36 -2.13 -14.64
N GLN A 432 8.63 -2.33 -15.93
CA GLN A 432 9.16 -1.28 -16.81
C GLN A 432 8.17 -0.13 -17.06
N GLU A 433 6.87 -0.35 -16.85
CA GLU A 433 5.85 0.70 -16.99
C GLU A 433 5.57 1.45 -15.68
N TYR A 434 6.21 1.09 -14.57
CA TYR A 434 5.98 1.75 -13.30
C TYR A 434 6.51 3.20 -13.28
N PRO A 435 5.76 4.14 -12.67
CA PRO A 435 6.31 5.45 -12.34
C PRO A 435 7.42 5.32 -11.28
N SER A 436 8.37 6.27 -11.30
CA SER A 436 9.46 6.33 -10.32
C SER A 436 8.95 6.77 -8.96
N MET A 437 9.35 6.08 -7.88
CA MET A 437 8.91 6.34 -6.50
C MET A 437 10.07 6.32 -5.48
N ASP A 438 9.78 6.49 -4.19
CA ASP A 438 10.80 6.38 -3.13
C ASP A 438 11.45 4.98 -3.10
N ILE A 439 12.75 4.89 -2.82
CA ILE A 439 13.51 3.61 -2.82
C ILE A 439 12.92 2.62 -1.83
N SER A 440 12.62 3.09 -0.62
CA SER A 440 11.91 2.32 0.40
C SER A 440 10.65 1.61 -0.12
N CYS A 441 9.94 2.20 -1.10
CA CYS A 441 8.76 1.57 -1.72
C CYS A 441 9.14 0.43 -2.69
N TYR A 442 10.28 0.53 -3.39
CA TYR A 442 10.83 -0.58 -4.16
C TYR A 442 11.30 -1.71 -3.24
N ALA A 443 11.98 -1.38 -2.13
CA ALA A 443 12.42 -2.36 -1.15
C ALA A 443 11.25 -3.08 -0.45
N ALA A 444 10.16 -2.36 -0.17
CA ALA A 444 8.95 -2.93 0.42
C ALA A 444 8.11 -3.76 -0.58
N SER A 445 8.32 -3.61 -1.88
CA SER A 445 7.55 -4.30 -2.92
C SER A 445 8.02 -5.74 -3.08
N ILE A 446 7.09 -6.66 -3.35
CA ILE A 446 7.30 -8.10 -3.54
C ILE A 446 6.54 -8.53 -4.80
N ALA A 447 7.24 -8.60 -5.95
CA ALA A 447 6.60 -8.94 -7.22
C ALA A 447 6.58 -10.46 -7.51
N ASP A 448 7.68 -11.17 -7.23
CA ASP A 448 7.81 -12.63 -7.39
C ASP A 448 8.34 -13.29 -6.10
N GLU A 449 7.44 -13.88 -5.31
CA GLU A 449 7.78 -14.56 -4.07
C GLU A 449 8.55 -15.87 -4.31
N ASP A 450 8.21 -16.61 -5.38
CA ASP A 450 8.85 -17.89 -5.69
C ASP A 450 10.34 -17.67 -6.01
N LEU A 451 10.65 -16.64 -6.80
CA LEU A 451 12.02 -16.26 -7.14
C LEU A 451 12.82 -15.88 -5.89
N ARG A 452 12.22 -15.07 -5.00
CA ARG A 452 12.84 -14.68 -3.72
C ARG A 452 13.17 -15.88 -2.86
N GLN A 453 12.22 -16.78 -2.65
CA GLN A 453 12.44 -17.97 -1.82
C GLN A 453 13.49 -18.91 -2.44
N ASN A 454 13.53 -19.02 -3.76
CA ASN A 454 14.55 -19.79 -4.46
C ASN A 454 15.97 -19.23 -4.23
N ILE A 455 16.16 -17.91 -4.34
CA ILE A 455 17.44 -17.24 -4.09
C ILE A 455 17.85 -17.37 -2.62
N LEU A 456 16.94 -17.07 -1.70
CA LEU A 456 17.20 -17.18 -0.26
C LEU A 456 17.60 -18.60 0.14
N SER A 457 16.94 -19.62 -0.41
CA SER A 457 17.29 -21.02 -0.15
C SER A 457 18.71 -21.36 -0.62
N GLN A 458 19.15 -20.85 -1.77
CA GLN A 458 20.49 -21.10 -2.28
C GLN A 458 21.55 -20.45 -1.40
N LEU A 459 21.36 -19.18 -1.04
CA LEU A 459 22.34 -18.43 -0.26
C LEU A 459 22.42 -18.91 1.20
N ARG A 460 21.28 -19.23 1.85
CA ARG A 460 21.26 -19.80 3.21
C ARG A 460 22.11 -21.06 3.30
N LYS A 461 22.03 -21.94 2.29
CA LYS A 461 22.84 -23.16 2.22
C LYS A 461 24.34 -22.88 2.07
N GLN A 462 24.71 -21.87 1.26
CA GLN A 462 26.11 -21.53 1.01
C GLN A 462 26.77 -20.75 2.16
N LEU A 463 25.96 -20.10 3.01
CA LEU A 463 26.41 -19.35 4.18
C LEU A 463 26.37 -20.18 5.47
N GLU A 464 25.95 -21.44 5.40
CA GLU A 464 25.86 -22.33 6.56
C GLU A 464 27.21 -22.45 7.29
N GLY A 465 27.20 -22.23 8.61
CA GLY A 465 28.37 -22.33 9.46
C GLY A 465 29.27 -21.09 9.50
N LYS A 466 29.00 -20.04 8.72
CA LYS A 466 29.70 -18.74 8.83
C LYS A 466 29.20 -17.96 10.06
N SER A 467 30.09 -17.20 10.70
CA SER A 467 29.70 -16.20 11.70
C SER A 467 28.89 -15.06 11.07
N GLU A 468 28.21 -14.25 11.90
CA GLU A 468 27.44 -13.09 11.45
C GLU A 468 28.26 -12.14 10.57
N MET A 469 29.47 -11.79 11.02
CA MET A 469 30.39 -10.88 10.31
C MET A 469 30.90 -11.49 8.99
N GLU A 470 31.27 -12.77 9.00
CA GLU A 470 31.72 -13.48 7.79
C GLU A 470 30.59 -13.61 6.77
N ALA A 471 29.36 -13.88 7.22
CA ALA A 471 28.21 -13.99 6.35
C ALA A 471 27.81 -12.62 5.77
N ALA A 472 27.81 -11.56 6.59
CA ALA A 472 27.52 -10.20 6.14
C ALA A 472 28.53 -9.70 5.10
N ASN A 473 29.83 -9.92 5.33
CA ASN A 473 30.87 -9.60 4.35
C ASN A 473 30.74 -10.46 3.08
N ALA A 474 30.44 -11.76 3.19
CA ALA A 474 30.26 -12.62 2.02
C ALA A 474 29.11 -12.14 1.13
N ILE A 475 27.96 -11.77 1.73
CA ILE A 475 26.84 -11.18 1.00
C ILE A 475 27.24 -9.82 0.38
N LEU A 476 27.94 -8.97 1.14
CA LEU A 476 28.36 -7.64 0.67
C LEU A 476 29.26 -7.74 -0.56
N HIS A 477 30.33 -8.54 -0.50
CA HIS A 477 31.25 -8.75 -1.62
C HIS A 477 30.57 -9.40 -2.82
N PHE A 478 29.64 -10.34 -2.59
CA PHE A 478 28.83 -10.91 -3.67
C PHE A 478 27.99 -9.85 -4.40
N VAL A 479 27.39 -8.89 -3.69
CA VAL A 479 26.63 -7.81 -4.34
C VAL A 479 27.55 -6.79 -5.01
N GLN A 480 28.69 -6.46 -4.39
CA GLN A 480 29.67 -5.54 -4.98
C GLN A 480 30.18 -6.05 -6.33
N GLU A 481 30.63 -7.31 -6.38
CA GLU A 481 31.39 -7.86 -7.50
C GLU A 481 30.62 -8.86 -8.39
N GLY A 482 29.46 -9.35 -7.95
CA GLY A 482 28.60 -10.22 -8.75
C GLY A 482 27.86 -9.47 -9.87
N PHE A 483 27.74 -8.15 -9.76
CA PHE A 483 26.97 -7.32 -10.70
C PHE A 483 27.83 -6.23 -11.33
N ALA A 484 27.68 -6.02 -12.64
CA ALA A 484 28.38 -4.95 -13.34
C ALA A 484 27.76 -3.57 -13.03
N TYR A 485 28.58 -2.52 -13.01
CA TYR A 485 28.15 -1.16 -12.68
C TYR A 485 27.97 -0.29 -13.91
N LYS A 486 26.85 0.43 -13.98
CA LYS A 486 26.63 1.63 -14.79
C LYS A 486 25.56 2.49 -14.11
N THR A 487 25.69 3.79 -14.23
CA THR A 487 24.59 4.71 -13.88
C THR A 487 23.40 4.51 -14.81
N ASP A 488 22.20 4.81 -14.33
CA ASP A 488 21.00 4.84 -15.16
C ASP A 488 21.15 5.71 -16.41
N GLY A 489 21.79 6.87 -16.25
CA GLY A 489 22.11 7.78 -17.35
C GLY A 489 22.92 7.13 -18.49
N GLN A 490 23.80 6.19 -18.16
CA GLN A 490 24.60 5.43 -19.12
C GLN A 490 23.85 4.23 -19.72
N GLN A 491 22.89 3.66 -19.00
CA GLN A 491 22.15 2.47 -19.43
C GLN A 491 20.87 2.81 -20.20
N PHE A 492 20.08 3.75 -19.69
CA PHE A 492 18.74 4.08 -20.19
C PHE A 492 18.67 5.44 -20.89
N GLY A 493 19.72 6.26 -20.77
CA GLY A 493 19.84 7.56 -21.43
C GLY A 493 20.02 8.70 -20.43
N GLN A 494 20.69 9.78 -20.87
CA GLN A 494 21.05 10.90 -20.01
C GLN A 494 19.83 11.53 -19.32
N GLY A 495 19.92 11.75 -18.01
CA GLY A 495 18.84 12.35 -17.20
C GLY A 495 17.75 11.38 -16.74
N VAL A 496 17.87 10.08 -17.08
CA VAL A 496 16.99 9.03 -16.55
C VAL A 496 17.53 8.54 -15.21
N GLU A 497 16.64 8.42 -14.23
CA GLU A 497 16.85 7.74 -12.95
C GLU A 497 15.82 6.60 -12.87
N LYS A 498 16.29 5.37 -12.78
CA LYS A 498 15.48 4.14 -12.77
C LYS A 498 15.97 3.21 -11.66
N CYS A 499 15.40 3.40 -10.48
CA CYS A 499 15.48 2.41 -9.41
C CYS A 499 14.81 1.09 -9.84
N PHE A 500 15.45 -0.03 -9.55
CA PHE A 500 14.95 -1.36 -9.87
C PHE A 500 14.05 -1.94 -8.78
N PHE A 501 13.02 -2.66 -9.21
CA PHE A 501 12.47 -3.72 -8.37
C PHE A 501 13.48 -4.86 -8.25
N PHE A 502 13.39 -5.63 -7.17
CA PHE A 502 14.31 -6.74 -6.89
C PHE A 502 14.58 -7.67 -8.09
N ASP A 503 13.54 -8.01 -8.84
CA ASP A 503 13.60 -8.91 -10.00
C ASP A 503 14.35 -8.29 -11.20
N GLU A 504 14.28 -6.96 -11.36
CA GLU A 504 14.91 -6.23 -12.46
C GLU A 504 16.44 -6.24 -12.36
N LEU A 505 17.01 -6.27 -11.15
CA LEU A 505 18.45 -6.37 -10.93
C LEU A 505 19.04 -7.68 -11.48
N LEU A 506 18.24 -8.75 -11.55
CA LEU A 506 18.65 -10.03 -12.15
C LEU A 506 18.40 -10.08 -13.66
N TYR A 507 17.65 -9.11 -14.20
CA TYR A 507 17.32 -9.02 -15.62
C TYR A 507 18.26 -8.07 -16.37
N PHE A 508 18.51 -6.88 -15.82
CA PHE A 508 19.34 -5.87 -16.47
C PHE A 508 20.84 -6.21 -16.32
N PRO A 509 21.67 -5.89 -17.34
CA PRO A 509 23.08 -6.25 -17.32
C PRO A 509 23.95 -5.38 -16.40
N PHE A 510 23.46 -4.21 -15.98
CA PHE A 510 24.15 -3.33 -15.04
C PHE A 510 23.16 -2.75 -14.02
N CYS A 511 23.67 -2.39 -12.85
CA CYS A 511 22.95 -1.76 -11.75
C CYS A 511 23.84 -0.74 -11.03
N ASP A 512 23.24 0.24 -10.35
CA ASP A 512 23.98 1.22 -9.55
C ASP A 512 23.61 1.20 -8.05
N CYS A 513 23.74 2.32 -7.35
CA CYS A 513 23.83 2.34 -5.90
C CYS A 513 22.54 1.91 -5.19
N GLU A 514 21.38 2.38 -5.63
CA GLU A 514 20.11 2.03 -4.99
C GLU A 514 19.71 0.58 -5.25
N ASP A 515 19.92 0.07 -6.45
CA ASP A 515 19.53 -1.29 -6.82
C ASP A 515 20.29 -2.30 -5.96
N ARG A 516 21.59 -2.06 -5.82
CA ARG A 516 22.51 -2.85 -4.97
C ARG A 516 22.13 -2.72 -3.50
N SER A 517 21.75 -1.53 -3.05
CA SER A 517 21.35 -1.28 -1.66
C SER A 517 20.06 -1.99 -1.29
N ILE A 518 19.04 -1.95 -2.16
CA ILE A 518 17.79 -2.69 -1.99
C ILE A 518 18.07 -4.20 -1.93
N PHE A 519 18.86 -4.71 -2.88
CA PHE A 519 19.15 -6.14 -2.95
C PHE A 519 19.95 -6.63 -1.74
N PHE A 520 21.00 -5.90 -1.33
CA PHE A 520 21.79 -6.21 -0.14
C PHE A 520 20.95 -6.14 1.14
N ALA A 521 20.15 -5.09 1.31
CA ALA A 521 19.30 -4.92 2.50
C ALA A 521 18.31 -6.07 2.65
N TYR A 522 17.69 -6.50 1.55
CA TYR A 522 16.79 -7.65 1.53
C TYR A 522 17.51 -8.94 1.95
N LEU A 523 18.67 -9.24 1.34
CA LEU A 523 19.41 -10.46 1.65
C LEU A 523 19.86 -10.53 3.11
N VAL A 524 20.42 -9.44 3.64
CA VAL A 524 20.88 -9.40 5.04
C VAL A 524 19.71 -9.58 6.01
N LYS A 525 18.60 -8.89 5.77
CA LYS A 525 17.40 -9.01 6.62
C LYS A 525 16.85 -10.45 6.60
N GLU A 526 16.65 -11.04 5.43
CA GLU A 526 15.98 -12.32 5.30
C GLU A 526 16.88 -13.53 5.60
N ILE A 527 18.19 -13.43 5.35
CA ILE A 527 19.13 -14.52 5.60
C ILE A 527 19.67 -14.46 7.02
N LEU A 528 20.08 -13.27 7.49
CA LEU A 528 20.76 -13.10 8.76
C LEU A 528 19.83 -12.65 9.89
N GLY A 529 18.60 -12.21 9.58
CA GLY A 529 17.65 -11.72 10.59
C GLY A 529 18.08 -10.40 11.23
N LEU A 530 18.95 -9.63 10.55
CA LEU A 530 19.49 -8.37 11.06
C LEU A 530 18.64 -7.20 10.60
N ASP A 531 18.57 -6.16 11.45
CA ASP A 531 17.97 -4.89 11.03
C ASP A 531 18.89 -4.17 10.04
N VAL A 532 18.31 -3.66 8.96
CA VAL A 532 19.04 -2.96 7.89
C VAL A 532 18.31 -1.69 7.50
N LEU A 533 19.02 -0.57 7.54
CA LEU A 533 18.56 0.72 7.06
C LEU A 533 19.01 0.93 5.61
N LEU A 534 18.14 1.53 4.81
CA LEU A 534 18.56 2.24 3.60
C LEU A 534 19.06 3.63 4.01
N VAL A 535 20.18 4.04 3.45
CA VAL A 535 20.92 5.23 3.89
C VAL A 535 21.24 6.09 2.67
N GLY A 536 20.64 7.27 2.64
CA GLY A 536 20.85 8.27 1.60
C GLY A 536 21.93 9.27 1.98
N TYR A 537 22.93 9.40 1.12
CA TYR A 537 23.86 10.52 1.07
C TYR A 537 23.58 11.37 -0.18
N PRO A 538 24.04 12.63 -0.25
CA PRO A 538 23.97 13.43 -1.48
C PRO A 538 24.55 12.67 -2.68
N GLY A 539 23.69 12.32 -3.63
CA GLY A 539 24.05 11.60 -4.87
C GLY A 539 24.46 10.13 -4.70
N HIS A 540 24.15 9.49 -3.57
CA HIS A 540 24.53 8.09 -3.32
C HIS A 540 23.62 7.39 -2.33
N GLU A 541 23.21 6.17 -2.65
CA GLU A 541 22.47 5.29 -1.74
C GLU A 541 23.39 4.16 -1.23
N CYS A 542 23.31 3.86 0.06
CA CYS A 542 23.95 2.68 0.65
C CYS A 542 23.05 2.05 1.72
N THR A 543 23.63 1.20 2.57
CA THR A 543 22.90 0.60 3.69
C THR A 543 23.66 0.77 5.00
N ALA A 544 22.98 0.52 6.12
CA ALA A 544 23.62 0.31 7.41
C ALA A 544 22.99 -0.86 8.15
N VAL A 545 23.80 -1.76 8.68
CA VAL A 545 23.36 -3.02 9.31
C VAL A 545 23.60 -2.96 10.81
N ALA A 546 22.62 -3.36 11.60
CA ALA A 546 22.76 -3.48 13.04
C ALA A 546 23.38 -4.82 13.43
N LEU A 547 24.71 -4.87 13.47
CA LEU A 547 25.50 -6.04 13.86
C LEU A 547 25.54 -6.20 15.39
N SER A 548 25.69 -7.45 15.83
CA SER A 548 25.82 -7.81 17.26
C SER A 548 27.14 -7.33 17.86
N GLU A 549 28.20 -7.26 17.06
CA GLU A 549 29.52 -6.75 17.43
C GLU A 549 29.96 -5.63 16.48
N ALA A 550 30.70 -4.67 17.01
CA ALA A 550 31.24 -3.59 16.21
C ALA A 550 32.35 -4.10 15.27
N PRO A 551 32.28 -3.84 13.95
CA PRO A 551 33.40 -4.09 13.05
C PRO A 551 34.62 -3.29 13.49
N GLN A 552 35.81 -3.71 13.11
CA GLN A 552 36.99 -2.87 13.35
C GLN A 552 36.94 -1.61 12.44
N ARG A 553 37.07 -0.36 12.97
CA ARG A 553 37.26 0.95 12.24
C ARG A 553 36.15 1.40 11.29
N HIS A 554 34.96 1.44 11.86
CA HIS A 554 33.72 1.64 11.16
C HIS A 554 33.25 3.11 11.15
N THR A 555 32.34 3.41 10.22
CA THR A 555 31.38 4.51 10.36
C THR A 555 30.06 3.92 10.85
N SER A 556 29.47 4.53 11.86
CA SER A 556 28.24 4.06 12.48
C SER A 556 27.19 5.16 12.59
N LEU A 557 25.94 4.73 12.64
CA LEU A 557 24.76 5.55 12.85
C LEU A 557 24.11 5.13 14.17
N ASN A 558 23.67 6.10 14.97
CA ASN A 558 22.77 5.84 16.08
C ASN A 558 21.34 6.23 15.67
N TYR A 559 20.49 5.22 15.51
CA TYR A 559 19.12 5.41 15.08
C TYR A 559 18.17 4.66 16.00
N LYS A 560 17.16 5.37 16.53
CA LYS A 560 16.19 4.84 17.52
C LYS A 560 16.86 4.11 18.70
N GLY A 561 18.03 4.56 19.14
CA GLY A 561 18.78 3.98 20.26
C GLY A 561 19.58 2.72 19.92
N LYS A 562 19.62 2.30 18.66
CA LYS A 562 20.43 1.16 18.16
C LYS A 562 21.59 1.67 17.30
N ASN A 563 22.73 0.99 17.38
CA ASN A 563 23.87 1.27 16.50
C ASN A 563 23.77 0.44 15.23
N TYR A 564 23.99 1.11 14.10
CA TYR A 564 24.09 0.53 12.76
C TYR A 564 25.47 0.86 12.19
N TYR A 565 26.02 -0.04 11.37
CA TYR A 565 27.32 0.14 10.75
C TYR A 565 27.16 0.22 9.23
N ILE A 566 27.83 1.19 8.59
CA ILE A 566 27.71 1.41 7.14
C ILE A 566 28.15 0.16 6.38
N CYS A 567 27.31 -0.28 5.45
CA CYS A 567 27.59 -1.38 4.53
C CYS A 567 27.26 -0.88 3.12
N ASP A 568 28.29 -0.64 2.31
CA ASP A 568 28.13 -0.01 1.01
C ASP A 568 28.35 -1.02 -0.12
N PRO A 569 27.28 -1.49 -0.78
CA PRO A 569 27.39 -2.48 -1.85
C PRO A 569 27.90 -1.88 -3.18
N THR A 570 28.24 -0.59 -3.20
CA THR A 570 28.82 0.11 -4.35
C THR A 570 30.25 0.59 -4.07
N TYR A 571 30.74 0.44 -2.83
CA TYR A 571 32.13 0.69 -2.49
C TYR A 571 32.96 -0.60 -2.65
N MET A 572 33.45 -0.83 -3.86
CA MET A 572 34.05 -2.10 -4.27
C MET A 572 35.20 -2.54 -3.35
N GLY A 573 35.12 -3.77 -2.82
CA GLY A 573 36.11 -4.38 -1.95
C GLY A 573 36.08 -3.90 -0.50
N ALA A 574 35.09 -3.09 -0.12
CA ALA A 574 34.92 -2.61 1.25
C ALA A 574 34.17 -3.65 2.09
N ASP A 575 34.65 -3.90 3.31
CA ASP A 575 33.94 -4.72 4.30
C ASP A 575 32.85 -3.92 5.03
N VAL A 576 31.99 -4.62 5.76
CA VAL A 576 31.01 -4.01 6.66
C VAL A 576 31.68 -3.06 7.67
N GLY A 577 31.04 -1.92 7.87
CA GLY A 577 31.55 -0.79 8.65
C GLY A 577 32.37 0.22 7.85
N MET A 578 32.91 -0.13 6.67
CA MET A 578 33.71 0.79 5.88
C MET A 578 32.83 1.77 5.09
N CYS A 579 33.12 3.07 5.22
CA CYS A 579 32.41 4.13 4.53
C CYS A 579 33.35 4.86 3.56
N MET A 580 32.81 5.33 2.44
CA MET A 580 33.57 6.16 1.50
C MET A 580 34.10 7.42 2.21
N PRO A 581 35.38 7.80 2.03
CA PRO A 581 35.98 8.94 2.76
C PRO A 581 35.18 10.25 2.68
N LYS A 582 34.52 10.52 1.54
CA LYS A 582 33.71 11.73 1.35
C LYS A 582 32.45 11.78 2.23
N TYR A 583 31.97 10.65 2.74
CA TYR A 583 30.71 10.53 3.50
C TYR A 583 30.90 10.33 5.00
N VAL A 584 32.12 10.03 5.46
CA VAL A 584 32.45 9.73 6.87
C VAL A 584 31.96 10.80 7.87
N ASN A 585 31.84 12.06 7.43
CA ASN A 585 31.39 13.19 8.26
C ASN A 585 30.14 13.89 7.69
N VAL A 586 29.46 13.27 6.73
CA VAL A 586 28.21 13.78 6.17
C VAL A 586 27.07 13.15 6.95
N ASN A 587 26.09 13.94 7.39
CA ASN A 587 24.91 13.40 8.06
C ASN A 587 23.97 12.77 7.02
N PRO A 588 23.66 11.46 7.09
CA PRO A 588 22.81 10.83 6.11
C PRO A 588 21.34 10.96 6.46
N GLU A 589 20.51 10.68 5.45
CA GLU A 589 19.09 10.39 5.61
C GLU A 589 18.88 8.88 5.74
N VAL A 590 17.88 8.49 6.55
CA VAL A 590 17.42 7.10 6.64
C VAL A 590 16.06 6.98 5.99
N GLU A 591 15.90 5.96 5.15
CA GLU A 591 14.62 5.54 4.59
C GLU A 591 14.19 4.21 5.23
N GLU A 592 13.11 4.23 6.00
CA GLU A 592 12.51 2.99 6.53
C GLU A 592 11.72 2.28 5.43
N TRP A 593 11.84 0.95 5.37
CA TRP A 593 11.23 0.14 4.31
C TRP A 593 10.46 -1.09 4.82
N TYR A 594 10.33 -1.25 6.15
CA TYR A 594 9.58 -2.35 6.78
C TYR A 594 9.01 -2.00 8.14
#